data_AF-A0A939HF94-F1
#
_entry.id   AF-A0A939HF94-F1
#
_cell.length_a   1.000
_cell.length_b   1.000
_cell.length_c   1.000
_cell.angle_alpha   90.00
_cell.angle_beta   90.00
_cell.angle_gamma   90.00
#
_symmetry.space_group_name_H-M   'P 1'
#
loop_
_entity.id
_entity.type
_entity.pdbx_description
1 polymer ?
#
loop_
_entity_poly.entity_id
_entity_poly.type
_entity_poly.pdbx_seq_one_letter_code
_entity_poly.pdbx_strand_id
1 'polypeptide(L)'
;MGENTMLDRITGTISAVFLAAALAAQPLVAQAVMEPAEAIINAAECNANVLRANDDSSSASVQLPFGVNFYGSSFESLWVNNNGNVTFDGPLSTYTPFGLAGTSSKIIAPFFGDVDTRGAGSQPVGYGWGNTTYEATVRSASIG
;
A
#
# COMPACT_ATOMS: atom_id res chain seq x y z
N MET A 1 38.41 24.46 -72.08
CA MET A 1 37.46 25.53 -72.42
C MET A 1 36.38 25.54 -71.37
N GLY A 2 36.17 26.68 -70.70
CA GLY A 2 34.97 26.97 -69.92
C GLY A 2 35.03 26.66 -68.43
N GLU A 3 35.73 27.50 -67.67
CA GLU A 3 35.29 27.83 -66.31
C GLU A 3 34.11 28.81 -66.38
N ASN A 4 33.27 28.81 -65.33
CA ASN A 4 32.28 29.82 -64.86
C ASN A 4 30.98 29.11 -64.46
N THR A 5 30.39 29.20 -63.27
CA THR A 5 30.59 30.06 -62.08
C THR A 5 29.66 29.52 -60.97
N MET A 6 30.09 29.59 -59.70
CA MET A 6 29.36 30.22 -58.56
C MET A 6 27.85 29.89 -58.44
N LEU A 7 27.32 29.11 -57.49
CA LEU A 7 27.14 29.27 -56.03
C LEU A 7 26.48 27.91 -55.60
N ASP A 8 26.67 27.29 -54.43
CA ASP A 8 26.35 27.84 -53.11
C ASP A 8 26.67 26.77 -52.03
N ARG A 9 26.98 27.27 -50.81
CA ARG A 9 26.89 26.62 -49.48
C ARG A 9 28.07 25.80 -48.90
N ILE A 10 29.01 26.56 -48.30
CA ILE A 10 29.37 26.54 -46.86
C ILE A 10 30.10 25.29 -46.28
N THR A 11 31.44 25.45 -46.12
CA THR A 11 32.24 25.42 -44.87
C THR A 11 31.64 24.68 -43.67
N GLY A 12 32.27 23.70 -42.99
CA GLY A 12 33.60 23.71 -42.39
C GLY A 12 33.64 22.73 -41.20
N THR A 13 34.85 22.29 -40.86
CA THR A 13 35.29 21.48 -39.71
C THR A 13 34.70 21.90 -38.36
N ILE A 14 34.56 20.97 -37.38
CA ILE A 14 34.91 21.17 -35.96
C ILE A 14 35.03 19.81 -35.24
N SER A 15 36.17 19.63 -34.56
CA SER A 15 36.46 18.58 -33.57
C SER A 15 35.43 18.55 -32.45
N ALA A 16 35.01 17.35 -32.02
CA ALA A 16 34.33 17.17 -30.75
C ALA A 16 35.27 16.46 -29.77
N VAL A 17 35.76 17.25 -28.81
CA VAL A 17 36.36 16.83 -27.55
C VAL A 17 35.30 16.01 -26.80
N PHE A 18 35.59 14.74 -26.49
CA PHE A 18 34.73 13.98 -25.58
C PHE A 18 34.99 14.42 -24.14
N LEU A 19 34.07 15.23 -23.62
CA LEU A 19 33.99 15.60 -22.22
C LEU A 19 33.47 14.39 -21.43
N ALA A 20 34.28 13.86 -20.51
CA ALA A 20 33.82 12.85 -19.56
C ALA A 20 32.80 13.50 -18.60
N ALA A 21 31.52 13.18 -18.76
CA ALA A 21 30.50 13.53 -17.77
C ALA A 21 30.64 12.59 -16.57
N ALA A 22 31.18 13.10 -15.46
CA ALA A 22 31.08 12.42 -14.18
C ALA A 22 29.61 12.41 -13.74
N LEU A 23 28.96 11.24 -13.79
CA LEU A 23 27.61 11.07 -13.26
C LEU A 23 27.70 11.07 -11.73
N ALA A 24 27.47 12.23 -11.13
CA ALA A 24 27.34 12.31 -9.67
C ALA A 24 26.08 11.53 -9.25
N ALA A 25 26.27 10.42 -8.53
CA ALA A 25 25.18 9.74 -7.85
C ALA A 25 24.64 10.66 -6.76
N GLN A 26 23.48 11.27 -6.99
CA GLN A 26 22.81 12.07 -5.97
C GLN A 26 22.16 11.13 -4.94
N PRO A 27 22.21 11.44 -3.64
CA PRO A 27 21.46 10.67 -2.66
C PRO A 27 19.97 10.81 -2.93
N LEU A 28 19.27 9.68 -3.06
CA LEU A 28 17.82 9.66 -3.11
C LEU A 28 17.33 10.00 -1.70
N VAL A 29 16.97 11.26 -1.47
CA VAL A 29 16.26 11.66 -0.26
C VAL A 29 14.82 11.19 -0.44
N ALA A 30 14.41 10.13 0.27
CA ALA A 30 13.02 9.76 0.37
C ALA A 30 12.28 10.90 1.08
N GLN A 31 11.56 11.72 0.31
CA GLN A 31 10.69 12.74 0.88
C GLN A 31 9.53 12.02 1.55
N ALA A 32 9.43 12.13 2.88
CA ALA A 32 8.23 11.74 3.60
C ALA A 32 7.12 12.72 3.21
N VAL A 33 6.32 12.36 2.21
CA VAL A 33 5.02 12.99 1.99
C VAL A 33 4.15 12.61 3.19
N MET A 34 3.75 13.61 3.96
CA MET A 34 2.75 13.44 5.00
C MET A 34 1.42 13.20 4.30
N GLU A 35 1.03 11.94 4.11
CA GLU A 35 -0.28 11.61 3.58
C GLU A 35 -1.34 12.15 4.55
N PRO A 36 -2.34 12.93 4.07
CA PRO A 36 -3.38 13.45 4.93
C PRO A 36 -4.08 12.29 5.64
N ALA A 37 -4.46 12.48 6.90
CA ALA A 37 -5.22 11.51 7.66
C ALA A 37 -6.64 11.37 7.08
N GLU A 38 -6.78 10.59 6.01
CA GLU A 38 -8.07 10.18 5.46
C GLU A 38 -8.54 8.88 6.11
N ALA A 39 -9.86 8.70 6.19
CA ALA A 39 -10.47 7.47 6.70
C ALA A 39 -10.28 6.26 5.76
N ILE A 40 -9.83 6.51 4.53
CA ILE A 40 -9.60 5.49 3.49
C ILE A 40 -8.20 5.72 2.93
N ILE A 41 -7.36 4.69 2.99
CA ILE A 41 -6.06 4.69 2.31
C ILE A 41 -6.30 4.14 0.90
N ASN A 42 -6.34 5.03 -0.09
CA ASN A 42 -6.49 4.68 -1.51
C ASN A 42 -5.13 4.41 -2.16
N ALA A 43 -4.39 3.43 -1.63
CA ALA A 43 -3.07 3.08 -2.12
C ALA A 43 -3.06 1.77 -2.92
N ALA A 44 -2.17 1.66 -3.90
CA ALA A 44 -2.08 0.48 -4.76
C ALA A 44 -1.71 -0.77 -3.94
N GLU A 45 -0.88 -0.62 -2.91
CA GLU A 45 -0.52 -1.68 -1.97
C GLU A 45 -1.73 -2.26 -1.21
N CYS A 46 -2.79 -1.48 -0.98
CA CYS A 46 -4.02 -1.99 -0.36
C CYS A 46 -4.76 -2.98 -1.26
N ASN A 47 -4.37 -3.12 -2.54
CA ASN A 47 -4.94 -4.07 -3.50
C ASN A 47 -3.90 -5.10 -3.98
N ALA A 48 -2.77 -5.24 -3.28
CA ALA A 48 -1.72 -6.19 -3.63
C ALA A 48 -2.23 -7.65 -3.61
N ASN A 49 -3.20 -7.93 -2.74
CA ASN A 49 -3.96 -9.17 -2.70
C ASN A 49 -5.44 -8.86 -2.77
N VAL A 50 -6.21 -9.78 -3.33
CA VAL A 50 -7.66 -9.64 -3.50
C VAL A 50 -8.33 -10.94 -3.09
N LEU A 51 -9.27 -10.87 -2.15
CA LEU A 51 -10.21 -11.97 -1.94
C LEU A 51 -11.13 -12.05 -3.15
N ARG A 52 -11.29 -13.26 -3.69
CA ARG A 52 -12.29 -13.47 -4.74
C ARG A 52 -13.67 -13.02 -4.24
N ALA A 53 -14.48 -12.46 -5.14
CA ALA A 53 -15.86 -12.10 -4.82
C ALA A 53 -16.59 -13.27 -4.14
N ASN A 54 -17.16 -12.99 -2.96
CA ASN A 54 -17.79 -13.95 -2.08
C ASN A 54 -18.77 -13.25 -1.13
N ASP A 55 -19.47 -14.06 -0.34
CA ASP A 55 -20.51 -13.64 0.61
C ASP A 55 -20.02 -13.58 2.05
N ASP A 56 -19.22 -14.57 2.47
CA ASP A 56 -18.90 -14.81 3.89
C ASP A 56 -17.57 -15.55 4.12
N SER A 57 -16.67 -15.46 3.14
CA SER A 57 -15.42 -16.21 3.14
C SER A 57 -14.24 -15.36 3.61
N SER A 58 -13.33 -16.04 4.31
CA SER A 58 -12.04 -15.48 4.66
C SER A 58 -10.94 -15.94 3.69
N SER A 59 -9.81 -15.23 3.70
CA SER A 59 -8.58 -15.65 3.04
C SER A 59 -8.02 -16.92 3.68
N ALA A 60 -6.96 -17.49 3.07
CA ALA A 60 -6.03 -18.32 3.83
C ALA A 60 -5.31 -17.48 4.90
N SER A 61 -4.56 -18.13 5.79
CA SER A 61 -3.70 -17.42 6.75
C SER A 61 -2.67 -16.57 5.99
N VAL A 62 -2.62 -15.28 6.33
CA VAL A 62 -1.73 -14.29 5.74
C VAL A 62 -0.60 -14.03 6.72
N GLN A 63 0.64 -14.35 6.32
CA GLN A 63 1.84 -14.05 7.10
C GLN A 63 2.09 -12.54 7.13
N LEU A 64 2.30 -11.99 8.31
CA LEU A 64 2.61 -10.58 8.52
C LEU A 64 4.12 -10.33 8.39
N PRO A 65 4.53 -9.13 7.94
CA PRO A 65 5.94 -8.76 7.86
C PRO A 65 6.57 -8.46 9.24
N PHE A 66 5.77 -8.39 10.30
CA PHE A 66 6.19 -8.23 11.68
C PHE A 66 5.13 -8.79 12.64
N GLY A 67 5.56 -9.12 13.85
CA GLY A 67 4.67 -9.58 14.91
C GLY A 67 3.76 -8.47 15.44
N VAL A 68 2.46 -8.74 15.48
CA VAL A 68 1.46 -7.85 16.08
C VAL A 68 1.17 -8.31 17.50
N ASN A 69 1.41 -7.43 18.48
CA ASN A 69 0.93 -7.66 19.84
C ASN A 69 -0.53 -7.21 19.96
N PHE A 70 -1.43 -8.15 20.20
CA PHE A 70 -2.85 -7.89 20.41
C PHE A 70 -3.24 -8.39 21.81
N TYR A 71 -3.53 -7.44 22.71
CA TYR A 71 -3.84 -7.68 24.13
C TYR A 71 -2.85 -8.62 24.84
N GLY A 72 -1.54 -8.43 24.62
CA GLY A 72 -0.48 -9.20 25.27
C GLY A 72 -0.12 -10.51 24.59
N SER A 73 -0.82 -10.91 23.53
CA SER A 73 -0.47 -12.07 22.70
C SER A 73 0.18 -11.61 21.39
N SER A 74 1.26 -12.27 20.98
CA SER A 74 1.94 -11.98 19.71
C SER A 74 1.39 -12.84 18.58
N PHE A 75 1.10 -12.24 17.44
CA PHE A 75 0.62 -12.91 16.22
C PHE A 75 1.50 -12.55 15.03
N GLU A 76 1.90 -13.56 14.29
CA GLU A 76 2.69 -13.41 13.06
C GLU A 76 1.83 -13.58 11.80
N SER A 77 0.54 -13.84 11.96
CA SER A 77 -0.40 -14.06 10.86
C SER A 77 -1.82 -13.65 11.23
N LEU A 78 -2.65 -13.39 10.23
CA LEU A 78 -4.07 -13.13 10.38
C LEU A 78 -4.89 -13.72 9.22
N TRP A 79 -6.21 -13.65 9.33
CA TRP A 79 -7.15 -13.95 8.24
C TRP A 79 -7.90 -12.67 7.88
N VAL A 80 -8.04 -12.40 6.59
CA VAL A 80 -8.83 -11.27 6.08
C VAL A 80 -10.21 -11.80 5.72
N ASN A 81 -11.26 -11.10 6.14
CA ASN A 81 -12.64 -11.49 5.92
C ASN A 81 -13.38 -10.43 5.09
N ASN A 82 -14.22 -10.89 4.15
CA ASN A 82 -14.95 -10.00 3.25
C ASN A 82 -15.97 -9.09 3.95
N ASN A 83 -16.39 -9.44 5.16
CA ASN A 83 -17.28 -8.68 6.04
C ASN A 83 -16.53 -7.54 6.78
N GLY A 84 -15.34 -7.16 6.30
CA GLY A 84 -14.60 -5.95 6.68
C GLY A 84 -13.72 -6.08 7.93
N ASN A 85 -13.43 -7.31 8.36
CA ASN A 85 -12.66 -7.57 9.57
C ASN A 85 -11.42 -8.44 9.29
N VAL A 86 -10.49 -8.42 10.24
CA VAL A 86 -9.38 -9.37 10.33
C VAL A 86 -9.39 -10.06 11.68
N THR A 87 -9.03 -11.34 11.69
CA THR A 87 -8.93 -12.17 12.89
C THR A 87 -7.55 -12.79 13.04
N PHE A 88 -7.11 -12.99 14.27
CA PHE A 88 -5.78 -13.55 14.60
C PHE A 88 -5.83 -14.99 15.09
N ASP A 89 -7.02 -15.53 15.37
CA ASP A 89 -7.26 -16.85 15.96
C ASP A 89 -7.92 -17.86 15.01
N GLY A 90 -8.18 -17.47 13.76
CA GLY A 90 -8.71 -18.33 12.71
C GLY A 90 -9.67 -17.57 11.78
N PRO A 91 -10.11 -18.17 10.66
CA PRO A 91 -11.10 -17.54 9.78
C PRO A 91 -12.44 -17.37 10.51
N LEU A 92 -13.11 -16.24 10.28
CA LEU A 92 -14.45 -16.00 10.80
C LEU A 92 -15.48 -16.36 9.73
N SER A 93 -16.42 -17.24 10.03
CA SER A 93 -17.49 -17.66 9.09
C SER A 93 -18.88 -17.21 9.56
N THR A 94 -18.94 -16.19 10.42
CA THR A 94 -20.20 -15.68 10.95
C THR A 94 -20.73 -14.57 10.06
N TYR A 95 -21.99 -14.71 9.66
CA TYR A 95 -22.69 -13.80 8.75
C TYR A 95 -23.45 -12.69 9.51
N THR A 96 -23.68 -12.88 10.81
CA THR A 96 -24.36 -11.91 11.69
C THR A 96 -23.37 -11.21 12.61
N PRO A 97 -23.20 -9.88 12.52
CA PRO A 97 -22.35 -9.15 13.45
C PRO A 97 -22.74 -9.38 14.91
N PHE A 98 -21.74 -9.50 15.77
CA PHE A 98 -21.90 -9.64 17.21
C PHE A 98 -21.18 -8.51 17.96
N GLY A 99 -21.48 -8.36 19.25
CA GLY A 99 -20.86 -7.34 20.08
C GLY A 99 -19.35 -7.55 20.26
N LEU A 100 -18.54 -6.60 19.80
CA LEU A 100 -17.08 -6.65 19.92
C LEU A 100 -16.57 -6.50 21.37
N ALA A 101 -17.34 -5.85 22.24
CA ALA A 101 -16.90 -5.57 23.62
C ALA A 101 -16.81 -6.82 24.52
N GLY A 102 -17.45 -7.94 24.15
CA GLY A 102 -17.49 -9.17 24.94
C GLY A 102 -17.05 -10.41 24.17
N THR A 103 -16.53 -10.25 22.96
CA THR A 103 -16.06 -11.40 22.17
C THR A 103 -14.72 -11.90 22.68
N SER A 104 -14.53 -13.22 22.63
CA SER A 104 -13.21 -13.85 22.81
C SER A 104 -12.41 -13.88 21.50
N SER A 105 -13.03 -13.55 20.36
CA SER A 105 -12.36 -13.49 19.07
C SER A 105 -11.33 -12.38 19.07
N LYS A 106 -10.13 -12.70 18.60
CA LYS A 106 -9.06 -11.72 18.43
C LYS A 106 -9.26 -11.02 17.10
N ILE A 107 -10.08 -9.98 17.10
CA ILE A 107 -10.60 -9.33 15.90
C ILE A 107 -10.29 -7.83 15.88
N ILE A 108 -9.93 -7.33 14.70
CA ILE A 108 -9.96 -5.90 14.36
C ILE A 108 -10.98 -5.73 13.25
N ALA A 109 -12.01 -4.91 13.49
CA ALA A 109 -13.13 -4.76 12.56
C ALA A 109 -13.47 -3.27 12.35
N PRO A 110 -12.74 -2.57 11.47
CA PRO A 110 -13.06 -1.18 11.10
C PRO A 110 -14.44 -1.10 10.42
N PHE A 111 -14.82 -2.17 9.73
CA PHE A 111 -16.18 -2.43 9.28
C PHE A 111 -16.59 -3.83 9.76
N PHE A 112 -17.84 -4.00 10.18
CA PHE A 112 -18.36 -5.31 10.57
C PHE A 112 -19.83 -5.44 10.21
N GLY A 113 -20.09 -6.15 9.11
CA GLY A 113 -21.42 -6.27 8.53
C GLY A 113 -21.52 -7.46 7.58
N ASP A 114 -22.73 -7.83 7.19
CA ASP A 114 -22.98 -8.84 6.17
C ASP A 114 -22.73 -8.23 4.78
N VAL A 115 -21.71 -8.71 4.03
CA VAL A 115 -21.26 -8.08 2.77
C VAL A 115 -21.14 -9.09 1.62
N ASP A 116 -22.11 -9.04 0.71
CA ASP A 116 -22.04 -9.77 -0.55
C ASP A 116 -21.26 -8.99 -1.64
N THR A 117 -20.08 -9.49 -2.00
CA THR A 117 -19.23 -8.91 -3.06
C THR A 117 -19.45 -9.51 -4.45
N ARG A 118 -20.42 -10.42 -4.63
CA ARG A 118 -20.70 -11.11 -5.91
C ARG A 118 -21.56 -10.28 -6.88
N GLY A 119 -22.25 -9.26 -6.37
CA GLY A 119 -23.14 -8.40 -7.15
C GLY A 119 -22.43 -7.67 -8.29
N ALA A 120 -23.15 -7.42 -9.39
CA ALA A 120 -22.61 -6.62 -10.50
C ALA A 120 -22.29 -5.19 -10.03
N GLY A 121 -21.06 -4.74 -10.25
CA GLY A 121 -20.58 -3.43 -9.79
C GLY A 121 -19.97 -3.44 -8.37
N SER A 122 -20.04 -4.54 -7.64
CA SER A 122 -19.32 -4.70 -6.37
C SER A 122 -17.82 -4.76 -6.59
N GLN A 123 -17.06 -4.29 -5.60
CA GLN A 123 -15.61 -4.44 -5.55
C GLN A 123 -15.25 -5.51 -4.51
N PRO A 124 -14.44 -6.52 -4.86
CA PRO A 124 -13.95 -7.48 -3.88
C PRO A 124 -13.00 -6.83 -2.87
N VAL A 125 -12.79 -7.49 -1.73
CA VAL A 125 -11.89 -6.98 -0.70
C VAL A 125 -10.44 -7.07 -1.16
N GLY A 126 -9.81 -5.90 -1.31
CA GLY A 126 -8.37 -5.75 -1.45
C GLY A 126 -7.69 -5.66 -0.09
N TYR A 127 -6.50 -6.25 0.03
CA TYR A 127 -5.63 -6.06 1.19
C TYR A 127 -4.15 -6.11 0.81
N GLY A 128 -3.33 -5.47 1.65
CA GLY A 128 -1.88 -5.56 1.57
C GLY A 128 -1.25 -4.65 2.63
N TRP A 129 0.06 -4.46 2.51
CA TRP A 129 0.83 -3.64 3.42
C TRP A 129 1.82 -2.80 2.63
N GLY A 130 2.00 -1.56 3.09
CA GLY A 130 2.97 -0.61 2.56
C GLY A 130 3.86 -0.08 3.67
N ASN A 131 4.82 0.75 3.28
CA ASN A 131 5.63 1.47 4.26
C ASN A 131 4.86 2.71 4.72
N THR A 132 4.18 2.63 5.86
CA THR A 132 3.53 3.79 6.47
C THR A 132 4.41 4.36 7.58
N THR A 133 4.74 5.65 7.45
CA THR A 133 5.29 6.43 8.57
C THR A 133 4.12 6.98 9.39
N TYR A 134 3.81 6.36 10.53
CA TYR A 134 2.93 6.99 11.51
C TYR A 134 3.77 7.95 12.36
N GLU A 135 3.58 9.26 12.20
CA GLU A 135 4.10 10.23 13.18
C GLU A 135 3.29 10.10 14.47
N ALA A 136 3.70 9.19 15.36
CA ALA A 136 3.24 9.19 16.73
C ALA A 136 3.78 10.46 17.41
N THR A 137 3.02 11.55 17.38
CA THR A 137 3.28 12.65 18.31
C THR A 137 2.92 12.14 19.71
N VAL A 138 3.91 11.60 20.43
CA VAL A 138 3.81 11.33 21.86
C VAL A 138 3.76 12.69 22.56
N ARG A 139 2.55 13.26 22.72
CA ARG A 139 2.35 14.33 23.70
C ARG A 139 2.26 13.65 25.06
N SER A 140 3.39 13.54 25.74
CA SER A 140 3.42 13.22 27.17
C SER A 140 2.62 14.29 27.91
N ALA A 141 1.42 13.96 28.39
CA ALA A 141 0.77 14.73 29.44
C ALA A 141 1.29 14.18 30.78
N SER A 142 2.29 14.86 31.34
CA SER A 142 2.64 14.72 32.75
C SER A 142 1.50 15.34 33.57
N ILE A 143 0.70 14.51 34.24
CA ILE A 143 -0.15 14.99 35.33
C ILE A 143 0.71 14.95 36.59
N GLY A 144 1.18 16.13 36.99
CA GLY A 144 1.61 16.38 38.37
C GLY A 144 0.42 16.81 39.21
#